data_AF-A0A1B7NU16-F1
#
_entry.id   AF-A0A1B7NU16-F1
#
_cell.length_a   1.000
_cell.length_b   1.000
_cell.length_c   1.000
_cell.angle_alpha   90.00
_cell.angle_beta   90.00
_cell.angle_gamma   90.00
#
_symmetry.space_group_name_H-M   'P 1'
#
loop_
_entity.id
_entity.type
_entity.pdbx_description
1 polymer ?
#
loop_
_entity_poly.entity_id
_entity_poly.type
_entity_poly.pdbx_seq_one_letter_code
_entity_poly.pdbx_strand_id
1 'polypeptide(L)'
;MVVVARLRLKGVNVDQVALDLSFKLYGHDKIAGLKHPENKAAGKKKVIVEFSSPYVAKEFHAGHLRSTMIGAYIANIYESMGWDIAKVNYLGD
;
A
#
# COMPACT_ATOMS: atom_id res chain seq x y z
N MET A 1 -0.29 18.66 22.05
CA MET A 1 -0.50 17.80 23.23
C MET A 1 -0.49 16.35 22.76
N VAL A 2 0.66 15.68 22.84
CA VAL A 2 0.79 14.26 22.45
C VAL A 2 0.40 13.42 23.66
N VAL A 3 -0.76 12.78 23.61
CA VAL A 3 -1.16 11.80 24.62
C VAL A 3 -0.45 10.49 24.26
N VAL A 4 0.71 10.24 24.87
CA VAL A 4 1.35 8.91 24.82
C VAL A 4 0.67 8.05 25.87
N ALA A 5 -0.28 7.22 25.45
CA ALA A 5 -0.87 6.19 26.30
C ALA A 5 0.19 5.12 26.60
N ARG A 6 0.83 5.20 27.77
CA ARG A 6 1.79 4.19 28.23
C ARG A 6 1.02 3.00 28.79
N LEU A 7 0.72 2.02 27.94
CA LEU A 7 0.12 0.75 28.36
C LEU A 7 1.16 -0.07 29.14
N ARG A 8 0.97 -0.27 30.44
CA ARG A 8 1.86 -1.11 31.27
C ARG A 8 1.21 -2.49 31.45
N LEU A 9 1.43 -3.37 30.48
CA LEU A 9 0.98 -4.77 30.57
C LEU A 9 1.99 -5.56 31.42
N LYS A 10 1.64 -5.87 32.68
CA LYS A 10 2.45 -6.79 33.50
C LYS A 10 2.38 -8.19 32.90
N GLY A 11 3.54 -8.80 32.62
CA GLY A 11 3.63 -10.20 32.16
C GLY A 11 3.56 -10.41 30.65
N VAL A 12 3.55 -9.34 29.84
CA VAL A 12 3.57 -9.43 28.37
C VAL A 12 4.96 -9.07 27.85
N ASN A 13 5.53 -9.92 27.00
CA ASN A 13 6.77 -9.58 26.27
C ASN A 13 6.44 -8.49 25.24
N VAL A 14 6.83 -7.25 25.56
CA VAL A 14 6.52 -6.06 24.76
C VAL A 14 7.14 -6.15 23.36
N ASP A 15 8.31 -6.77 23.23
CA ASP A 15 9.00 -6.93 21.94
C ASP A 15 8.23 -7.87 21.02
N GLN A 16 7.72 -8.98 21.55
CA GLN A 16 6.90 -9.92 20.79
C GLN A 16 5.59 -9.29 20.31
N VAL A 17 4.96 -8.45 21.15
CA VAL A 17 3.75 -7.72 20.78
C VAL A 17 4.04 -6.65 19.74
N ALA A 18 5.17 -5.94 19.85
CA ALA A 18 5.58 -4.96 18.85
C ALA A 18 5.83 -5.62 17.49
N LEU A 19 6.48 -6.79 17.46
CA LEU A 19 6.68 -7.58 16.24
C LEU A 19 5.37 -8.07 15.63
N ASP A 20 4.46 -8.63 16.44
CA ASP A 20 3.15 -9.11 15.98
C ASP A 20 2.29 -7.96 15.43
N LEU A 21 2.26 -6.82 16.11
CA LEU A 21 1.57 -5.61 15.64
C LEU A 21 2.21 -5.06 14.37
N SER A 22 3.54 -4.98 14.31
CA SER A 22 4.25 -4.54 13.11
C SER A 22 3.93 -5.42 11.92
N PHE A 23 3.88 -6.74 12.10
CA PHE A 23 3.55 -7.68 11.04
C PHE A 23 2.09 -7.54 10.60
N LYS A 24 1.15 -7.42 11.55
CA LYS A 24 -0.29 -7.22 11.26
C LYS A 24 -0.60 -5.88 10.60
N LEU A 25 0.17 -4.83 10.90
CA LEU A 25 -0.06 -3.48 10.39
C LEU A 25 0.68 -3.19 9.09
N TYR A 26 1.77 -3.92 8.80
CA TYR A 26 2.53 -3.73 7.57
C TYR A 26 1.63 -3.90 6.33
N GLY A 27 1.62 -2.90 5.46
CA GLY A 27 0.77 -2.88 4.27
C GLY A 27 -0.71 -2.63 4.53
N HIS A 28 -1.17 -2.54 5.78
CA HIS A 28 -2.57 -2.33 6.15
C HIS A 28 -2.83 -1.04 6.94
N ASP A 29 -1.76 -0.31 7.31
CA ASP A 29 -1.89 0.97 7.98
C ASP A 29 -2.36 2.07 7.01
N LYS A 30 -3.63 2.47 7.17
CA LYS A 30 -4.28 3.54 6.39
C LYS A 30 -3.70 4.93 6.65
N ILE A 31 -2.98 5.12 7.75
CA ILE A 31 -2.36 6.41 8.08
C ILE A 31 -1.28 6.75 7.05
N ALA A 32 -0.58 5.74 6.51
CA ALA A 32 0.46 5.92 5.50
C ALA A 32 -0.05 6.67 4.25
N GLY A 33 -1.31 6.40 3.86
CA GLY A 33 -1.97 7.02 2.72
C GLY A 33 -2.56 8.41 2.96
N LEU A 34 -2.50 8.96 4.18
CA LEU A 34 -2.94 10.35 4.44
C LEU A 34 -1.83 11.35 4.09
N LYS A 35 -2.20 12.52 3.56
CA LYS A 35 -1.23 13.62 3.34
C LYS A 35 -0.69 14.15 4.67
N HIS A 36 -1.58 14.32 5.64
CA HIS A 36 -1.30 14.76 6.99
C HIS A 36 -1.93 13.75 7.98
N PRO A 37 -1.15 12.88 8.64
CA PRO A 37 -1.65 11.93 9.64
C PRO A 37 -2.49 12.56 10.74
N GLU A 38 -2.15 13.79 11.13
CA GLU A 38 -2.81 14.59 12.16
C GLU A 38 -4.09 15.28 11.67
N ASN A 39 -4.27 15.43 10.36
CA ASN A 39 -5.41 16.11 9.76
C ASN A 39 -5.97 15.32 8.55
N LYS A 40 -6.91 14.41 8.83
CA LYS A 40 -7.57 13.58 7.81
C LYS A 40 -8.28 14.40 6.71
N ALA A 41 -8.71 15.62 7.03
CA ALA A 41 -9.38 16.50 6.06
C ALA A 41 -8.43 17.01 4.96
N ALA A 42 -7.12 16.96 5.18
CA ALA A 42 -6.14 17.30 4.14
C ALA A 42 -6.13 16.29 2.96
N GLY A 43 -6.81 15.15 3.11
CA GLY A 43 -7.02 14.16 2.06
C GLY A 43 -5.93 13.10 1.98
N LYS A 44 -6.05 12.25 0.95
CA LYS A 44 -5.15 11.12 0.70
C LYS A 44 -3.99 11.49 -0.22
N LYS A 45 -2.85 10.85 -0.02
CA LYS A 45 -1.75 10.81 -0.99
C LYS A 45 -2.22 10.08 -2.24
N LYS A 46 -1.69 10.50 -3.39
CA LYS A 46 -2.01 9.92 -4.69
C LYS A 46 -0.83 9.12 -5.20
N VAL A 47 -1.10 7.98 -5.82
CA VAL A 47 -0.08 7.19 -6.52
C VAL A 47 -0.66 6.65 -7.82
N ILE A 48 0.16 6.66 -8.86
CA ILE A 48 -0.14 6.04 -10.14
C ILE A 48 0.68 4.75 -10.21
N VAL A 49 0.02 3.64 -10.51
CA VAL A 49 0.69 2.36 -10.75
C VAL A 49 0.43 1.97 -12.19
N GLU A 50 1.47 2.08 -13.01
CA GLU A 50 1.45 1.67 -14.41
C GLU A 50 2.03 0.24 -14.52
N PHE A 51 1.33 -0.62 -15.27
CA PHE A 51 1.71 -2.02 -15.45
C PHE A 51 1.03 -2.67 -16.67
N SER A 52 1.39 -3.93 -16.94
CA SER A 52 0.96 -4.72 -18.11
C SER A 52 1.61 -4.24 -19.41
N SER A 53 1.16 -3.11 -19.92
CA SER A 53 1.69 -2.37 -21.07
C SER A 53 1.93 -3.26 -22.29
N PRO A 54 0.91 -4.02 -22.75
CA PRO A 54 1.04 -4.90 -23.89
C PRO A 54 1.09 -4.09 -25.19
N TYR A 55 1.75 -4.67 -26.18
CA TYR A 55 1.76 -4.14 -27.53
C TYR A 55 0.49 -4.58 -28.26
N VAL A 56 -0.34 -3.63 -28.73
CA VAL A 56 -1.68 -3.91 -29.26
C VAL A 56 -1.64 -4.83 -30.49
N ALA A 57 -0.58 -4.75 -31.29
CA ALA A 57 -0.40 -5.55 -32.49
C ALA A 57 0.31 -6.91 -32.26
N LYS A 58 0.52 -7.32 -31.00
CA LYS A 58 1.07 -8.65 -30.65
C LYS A 58 0.22 -9.30 -29.57
N GLU A 59 0.20 -10.63 -29.58
CA GLU A 59 -0.46 -11.40 -28.52
C GLU A 59 0.20 -11.14 -27.16
N PHE A 60 -0.64 -11.16 -26.11
CA PHE A 60 -0.17 -11.09 -24.75
C PHE A 60 0.65 -12.34 -24.40
N HIS A 61 1.83 -12.14 -23.81
CA HIS A 61 2.74 -13.23 -23.46
C HIS A 61 3.30 -13.09 -22.03
N ALA A 62 4.07 -14.08 -21.60
CA ALA A 62 4.60 -14.18 -20.24
C ALA A 62 5.40 -12.95 -19.77
N GLY A 63 5.95 -12.15 -20.68
CA GLY A 63 6.63 -10.89 -20.37
C GLY A 63 5.68 -9.87 -19.75
N HIS A 64 4.53 -9.65 -20.39
CA HIS A 64 3.48 -8.75 -19.91
C HIS A 64 2.71 -9.36 -18.73
N LEU A 65 2.61 -10.69 -18.63
CA LEU A 65 1.96 -11.35 -17.49
C LEU A 65 2.66 -11.04 -16.17
N ARG A 66 4.00 -11.03 -16.16
CA ARG A 66 4.77 -10.74 -14.95
C ARG A 66 4.52 -9.32 -14.45
N SER A 67 4.62 -8.32 -15.32
CA SER A 67 4.35 -6.92 -14.94
C SER A 67 2.91 -6.74 -14.50
N THR A 68 1.96 -7.43 -15.15
CA THR A 68 0.54 -7.42 -14.77
C THR A 68 0.32 -7.89 -13.35
N MET A 69 0.85 -9.07 -12.97
CA MET A 69 0.66 -9.61 -11.63
C MET A 69 1.34 -8.76 -10.56
N ILE A 70 2.58 -8.33 -10.81
CA ILE A 70 3.34 -7.51 -9.86
C ILE A 70 2.69 -6.13 -9.68
N GLY A 71 2.31 -5.47 -10.77
CA GLY A 71 1.67 -4.17 -10.73
C GLY A 71 0.32 -4.19 -10.02
N ALA A 72 -0.50 -5.21 -10.30
CA ALA A 72 -1.76 -5.42 -9.60
C ALA A 72 -1.55 -5.61 -8.09
N TYR A 73 -0.55 -6.41 -7.69
CA TYR A 73 -0.22 -6.63 -6.28
C TYR A 73 0.26 -5.35 -5.59
N ILE A 74 1.17 -4.59 -6.21
CA ILE A 74 1.64 -3.30 -5.69
C ILE A 74 0.47 -2.32 -5.51
N ALA A 75 -0.41 -2.22 -6.50
CA ALA A 75 -1.58 -1.34 -6.41
C ALA A 75 -2.50 -1.75 -5.25
N ASN A 76 -2.68 -3.05 -5.00
CA ASN A 76 -3.49 -3.53 -3.88
C ASN A 76 -2.85 -3.19 -2.52
N ILE A 77 -1.51 -3.24 -2.38
CA ILE A 77 -0.81 -2.82 -1.16
C ILE A 77 -1.03 -1.32 -0.91
N TYR A 78 -0.86 -0.47 -1.93
CA TYR A 78 -1.12 0.96 -1.75
C TYR A 78 -2.58 1.25 -1.35
N GLU A 79 -3.53 0.47 -1.88
CA GLU A 79 -4.95 0.62 -1.57
C GLU A 79 -5.23 0.25 -0.11
N SER A 80 -4.66 -0.87 0.36
CA SER A 80 -4.78 -1.29 1.76
C SER A 80 -4.09 -0.32 2.73
N MET A 81 -3.03 0.36 2.29
CA MET A 81 -2.40 1.47 3.01
C MET A 81 -3.16 2.81 2.92
N GLY A 82 -4.34 2.84 2.30
CA GLY A 82 -5.24 4.00 2.31
C GLY A 82 -4.93 5.09 1.28
N TRP A 83 -4.10 4.82 0.28
CA TRP A 83 -3.78 5.76 -0.80
C TRP A 83 -4.96 5.92 -1.77
N ASP A 84 -4.96 7.05 -2.49
CA ASP A 84 -5.80 7.25 -3.68
C ASP A 84 -5.00 6.79 -4.92
N ILE A 85 -5.54 5.82 -5.65
CA ILE A 85 -4.79 5.08 -6.67
C ILE A 85 -5.40 5.26 -8.04
N ALA A 86 -4.53 5.52 -9.02
CA ALA A 86 -4.84 5.32 -10.43
C ALA A 86 -4.02 4.14 -10.97
N LYS A 87 -4.72 3.08 -11.40
CA LYS A 87 -4.11 1.95 -12.12
C LYS A 87 -4.12 2.30 -13.61
N VAL A 88 -2.97 2.27 -14.27
CA VAL A 88 -2.82 2.66 -15.67
C VAL A 88 -2.24 1.49 -16.46
N ASN A 89 -2.83 1.23 -17.62
CA ASN A 89 -2.28 0.30 -18.60
C ASN A 89 -1.85 1.13 -19.82
N TYR A 90 -0.55 1.39 -19.96
CA TYR A 90 0.00 2.17 -21.07
C TYR A 90 0.29 1.23 -22.23
N LEU A 91 -0.64 1.16 -23.18
CA LEU A 91 -0.49 0.29 -24.34
C LEU A 91 0.73 0.75 -25.17
N GLY A 92 1.52 -0.21 -25.67
CA GLY A 92 2.55 0.10 -26.64
C GLY A 92 1.89 0.22 -28.02
N ASP A 93 1.65 1.44 -28.48
CA ASP A 93 1.19 1.77 -29.83
C ASP A 93 2.12 2.78 -30.52
#